data_AF-A0A2N1Q7Z7-F1
#
_entry.id   AF-A0A2N1Q7Z7-F1
#
_cell.length_a   1.000
_cell.length_b   1.000
_cell.length_c   1.000
_cell.angle_alpha   90.00
_cell.angle_beta   90.00
_cell.angle_gamma   90.00
#
_symmetry.space_group_name_H-M   'P 1'
#
loop_
_entity.id
_entity.type
_entity.pdbx_description
1 polymer ?
#
loop_
_entity_poly.entity_id
_entity_poly.type
_entity_poly.pdbx_seq_one_letter_code
_entity_poly.pdbx_strand_id
1 'polypeptide(L)'
;MTRILKNKKGVTLVELLAVIVILGIIAAIAVPTIGGLIERQRANAAEATWTSVLEAARLYATDLDPADTFSVGDLNADNMLSETVVITTDAAGTEIVTATDIFTVTSTNAVTFDYPGTETGFYINGYLVSGS
;
A
#
# COMPACT_ATOMS: atom_id res chain seq x y z
N MET A 1 14.67 9.26 65.84
CA MET A 1 14.73 8.93 64.39
C MET A 1 13.81 7.75 64.14
N THR A 2 12.64 7.98 63.54
CA THR A 2 11.65 6.92 63.29
C THR A 2 11.92 6.27 61.95
N ARG A 3 12.36 5.00 61.94
CA ARG A 3 12.56 4.23 60.71
C ARG A 3 11.20 3.89 60.10
N ILE A 4 10.90 4.48 58.95
CA ILE A 4 9.74 4.10 58.14
C ILE A 4 10.08 2.75 57.48
N LEU A 5 9.59 1.66 58.05
CA LEU A 5 9.67 0.32 57.44
C LEU A 5 8.76 0.31 56.20
N LYS A 6 9.36 0.41 55.00
CA LYS A 6 8.65 0.25 53.72
C LYS A 6 8.09 -1.18 53.64
N ASN A 7 6.76 -1.29 53.73
CA ASN A 7 6.05 -2.55 53.62
C ASN A 7 6.13 -3.05 52.16
N LYS A 8 7.02 -4.01 51.88
CA LYS A 8 7.05 -4.70 50.58
C LYS A 8 5.93 -5.73 50.54
N LYS A 9 4.70 -5.29 50.26
CA LYS A 9 3.61 -6.20 49.89
C LYS A 9 3.98 -6.80 48.53
N GLY A 10 4.34 -8.08 48.52
CA GLY A 10 4.59 -8.83 47.30
C GLY A 10 3.27 -9.11 46.59
N VAL A 11 3.28 -8.94 45.26
CA VAL A 11 2.18 -9.37 44.38
C VAL A 11 2.08 -10.89 44.47
N THR A 12 0.86 -11.42 44.58
CA THR A 12 0.65 -12.87 44.67
C THR A 12 0.75 -13.51 43.29
N LEU A 13 1.19 -14.78 43.21
CA LEU A 13 1.26 -15.50 41.94
C LEU A 13 -0.12 -15.61 41.25
N VAL A 14 -1.20 -15.62 42.04
CA VAL A 14 -2.58 -15.69 41.53
C VAL A 14 -2.99 -14.41 40.80
N GLU A 15 -2.55 -13.24 41.28
CA GLU A 15 -2.80 -11.97 40.60
C GLU A 15 -2.08 -11.92 39.24
N LEU A 16 -0.83 -12.40 39.18
CA LEU A 16 -0.13 -12.50 37.90
C LEU A 16 -0.76 -13.55 36.98
N LEU A 17 -1.25 -14.67 37.53
CA LEU A 17 -1.93 -15.72 36.76
C LEU A 17 -3.23 -15.21 36.11
N ALA A 18 -4.05 -14.47 36.84
CA ALA A 18 -5.29 -13.92 36.30
C ALA A 18 -5.04 -12.96 35.12
N VAL A 19 -3.99 -12.14 35.20
CA VAL A 19 -3.62 -11.19 34.14
C VAL A 19 -3.19 -11.91 32.86
N ILE A 20 -2.32 -12.92 32.95
CA ILE A 20 -1.87 -13.64 31.75
C ILE A 20 -3.00 -14.43 31.07
N VAL A 21 -3.97 -14.92 31.84
CA VAL A 21 -5.16 -15.59 31.28
C VAL A 21 -5.99 -14.60 30.46
N ILE A 22 -6.26 -13.42 31.00
CA ILE A 22 -7.02 -12.38 30.30
C ILE A 22 -6.25 -11.92 29.05
N LEU A 23 -4.95 -11.66 29.16
CA LEU A 23 -4.11 -11.29 28.02
C LEU A 23 -4.07 -12.40 26.95
N GLY A 24 -4.06 -13.66 27.35
CA GLY A 24 -4.12 -14.80 26.43
C GLY A 24 -5.42 -14.85 25.62
N ILE A 25 -6.57 -14.60 26.27
CA ILE A 25 -7.88 -14.55 25.59
C ILE A 25 -7.92 -13.38 24.60
N ILE A 26 -7.46 -12.19 25.00
CA ILE A 26 -7.40 -11.01 24.13
C ILE A 26 -6.48 -11.28 22.93
N ALA A 27 -5.28 -11.83 23.18
CA ALA A 27 -4.30 -12.13 22.13
C ALA A 27 -4.84 -13.14 21.10
N ALA A 28 -5.57 -14.16 21.55
CA ALA A 28 -6.15 -15.18 20.66
C ALA A 28 -7.13 -14.59 19.63
N ILE A 29 -7.89 -13.54 19.98
CA ILE A 29 -8.83 -12.86 19.06
C ILE A 29 -8.14 -11.74 18.28
N ALA A 30 -7.27 -10.98 18.95
CA ALA A 30 -6.64 -9.79 18.38
C ALA A 30 -5.65 -10.12 17.25
N VAL A 31 -4.83 -11.15 17.39
CA VAL A 31 -3.80 -11.49 16.40
C VAL A 31 -4.37 -11.79 15.00
N PRO A 32 -5.33 -12.72 14.82
CA PRO A 32 -5.87 -13.02 13.50
C PRO A 32 -6.65 -11.84 12.90
N THR A 33 -7.34 -11.07 13.72
CA THR A 33 -8.15 -9.92 13.25
C THR A 33 -7.29 -8.75 12.77
N ILE A 34 -6.19 -8.44 13.47
CA ILE A 34 -5.24 -7.39 13.09
C ILE A 34 -4.51 -7.77 11.79
N GLY A 35 -4.09 -9.04 11.63
CA GLY A 35 -3.40 -9.49 10.42
C GLY A 35 -4.23 -9.27 9.15
N GLY A 36 -5.48 -9.73 9.16
CA GLY A 36 -6.38 -9.51 8.02
C GLY A 36 -6.76 -8.04 7.79
N LEU A 37 -6.81 -7.22 8.85
CA LEU A 37 -7.04 -5.78 8.72
C LEU A 37 -5.87 -5.09 8.03
N ILE A 38 -4.63 -5.38 8.43
CA ILE A 38 -3.42 -4.81 7.82
C ILE A 38 -3.37 -5.15 6.33
N GLU A 39 -3.68 -6.38 5.96
CA GLU A 39 -3.66 -6.82 4.56
C GLU A 39 -4.64 -6.01 3.70
N ARG A 40 -5.87 -5.80 4.20
CA ARG A 40 -6.85 -4.94 3.52
C ARG A 40 -6.42 -3.49 3.45
N GLN A 41 -5.79 -2.96 4.50
CA GLN A 41 -5.28 -1.58 4.49
C GLN A 41 -4.17 -1.40 3.44
N ARG A 42 -3.30 -2.40 3.25
CA ARG A 42 -2.27 -2.36 2.22
C ARG A 42 -2.84 -2.46 0.80
N ALA A 43 -3.82 -3.33 0.59
CA ALA A 43 -4.55 -3.42 -0.68
C ALA A 43 -5.23 -2.07 -1.02
N ASN A 44 -5.94 -1.48 -0.06
CA ASN A 44 -6.57 -0.16 -0.23
C ASN A 44 -5.53 0.95 -0.49
N ALA A 45 -4.35 0.88 0.15
CA ALA A 45 -3.28 1.84 -0.08
C ALA A 45 -2.71 1.72 -1.50
N ALA A 46 -2.62 0.50 -2.06
CA ALA A 46 -2.22 0.30 -3.44
C ALA A 46 -3.24 0.92 -4.43
N GLU A 47 -4.54 0.74 -4.18
CA GLU A 47 -5.61 1.40 -4.97
C GLU A 47 -5.58 2.94 -4.86
N ALA A 48 -5.32 3.48 -3.66
CA ALA A 48 -5.17 4.91 -3.47
C ALA A 48 -3.92 5.47 -4.18
N THR A 49 -2.82 4.71 -4.18
CA THR A 49 -1.60 5.04 -4.91
C THR A 49 -1.89 5.09 -6.41
N TRP A 50 -2.61 4.09 -6.94
CA TRP A 50 -3.04 4.09 -8.34
C TRP A 50 -3.88 5.31 -8.71
N THR A 51 -4.83 5.70 -7.86
CA THR A 51 -5.64 6.90 -8.08
C THR A 51 -4.76 8.16 -8.18
N SER A 52 -3.75 8.26 -7.31
CA SER A 52 -2.79 9.37 -7.34
C SER A 52 -1.95 9.37 -8.62
N VAL A 53 -1.52 8.18 -9.09
CA VAL A 53 -0.81 8.03 -10.37
C VAL A 53 -1.69 8.46 -11.54
N LEU A 54 -2.96 8.08 -11.56
CA LEU A 54 -3.89 8.46 -12.61
C LEU A 54 -4.13 9.97 -12.66
N GLU A 55 -4.24 10.63 -11.51
CA GLU A 55 -4.35 12.09 -11.44
C GLU A 55 -3.09 12.79 -11.95
N ALA A 56 -1.90 12.31 -11.56
CA ALA A 56 -0.63 12.81 -12.07
C ALA A 56 -0.50 12.58 -13.58
N ALA A 57 -0.89 11.40 -14.09
CA ALA A 57 -0.87 11.08 -15.50
C ALA A 57 -1.79 11.99 -16.32
N ARG A 58 -2.98 12.31 -15.80
CA ARG A 58 -3.92 13.26 -16.46
C ARG A 58 -3.35 14.66 -16.52
N LEU A 59 -2.71 15.11 -15.45
CA LEU A 59 -2.02 16.40 -15.41
C LEU A 59 -0.84 16.43 -16.38
N TYR A 60 -0.04 15.36 -16.42
CA TYR A 60 1.08 15.25 -17.35
C TYR A 60 0.62 15.28 -18.82
N ALA A 61 -0.52 14.63 -19.11
CA ALA A 61 -1.12 14.60 -20.43
C ALA A 61 -1.69 15.95 -20.92
N THR A 62 -1.72 17.02 -20.10
CA THR A 62 -2.16 18.34 -20.59
C THR A 62 -1.12 19.01 -21.48
N ASP A 63 0.14 18.64 -21.31
CA ASP A 63 1.28 19.22 -22.04
C ASP A 63 1.72 18.35 -23.22
N LEU A 64 0.99 17.25 -23.48
CA LEU A 64 1.25 16.29 -24.54
C LEU A 64 0.17 16.31 -25.61
N ASP A 65 0.53 15.89 -26.82
CA ASP A 65 -0.40 15.75 -27.93
C ASP A 65 -1.20 14.43 -27.83
N PRO A 66 -2.42 14.36 -28.39
CA PRO A 66 -3.15 13.11 -28.47
C PRO A 66 -2.35 12.03 -29.22
N ALA A 67 -2.44 10.79 -28.75
CA ALA A 67 -1.63 9.64 -29.16
C ALA A 67 -0.17 9.64 -28.68
N ASP A 68 0.30 10.70 -28.00
CA ASP A 68 1.52 10.61 -27.22
C ASP A 68 1.34 9.62 -26.08
N THR A 69 2.48 9.14 -25.63
CA THR A 69 2.56 8.05 -24.69
C THR A 69 3.69 8.29 -23.70
N PHE A 70 3.50 7.76 -22.49
CA PHE A 70 4.46 7.90 -21.40
C PHE A 70 4.26 6.80 -20.36
N SER A 71 5.16 6.76 -19.39
CA SER A 71 5.21 5.75 -18.34
C SER A 71 5.10 6.35 -16.94
N VAL A 72 4.89 5.50 -15.93
CA VAL A 72 5.03 5.91 -14.52
C VAL A 72 6.47 6.36 -14.22
N GLY A 73 7.45 5.84 -14.96
CA GLY A 73 8.85 6.26 -14.85
C GLY A 73 9.03 7.75 -15.14
N ASP A 74 8.31 8.29 -16.12
CA ASP A 74 8.35 9.71 -16.48
C ASP A 74 7.74 10.56 -15.36
N LEU A 75 6.60 10.14 -14.81
CA LEU A 75 5.96 10.81 -13.66
C LEU A 75 6.86 10.82 -12.41
N ASN A 76 7.60 9.72 -12.17
CA ASN A 76 8.59 9.64 -11.10
C ASN A 76 9.76 10.59 -11.34
N ALA A 77 10.29 10.62 -12.57
CA ALA A 77 11.42 11.47 -12.94
C ALA A 77 11.08 12.97 -12.78
N ASP A 78 9.84 13.33 -13.09
CA ASP A 78 9.34 14.70 -13.00
C ASP A 78 8.81 15.06 -11.60
N ASN A 79 8.96 14.17 -10.62
CA ASN A 79 8.52 14.35 -9.22
C ASN A 79 7.03 14.69 -9.09
N MET A 80 6.19 14.13 -9.96
CA MET A 80 4.74 14.32 -9.91
C MET A 80 4.05 13.42 -8.87
N LEU A 81 4.80 12.47 -8.31
CA LEU A 81 4.33 11.50 -7.32
C LEU A 81 5.02 11.74 -5.97
N SER A 82 4.27 11.55 -4.89
CA SER A 82 4.78 11.74 -3.51
C SER A 82 5.83 10.70 -3.09
N GLU A 83 5.91 9.58 -3.83
CA GLU A 83 6.85 8.49 -3.64
C GLU A 83 7.13 7.86 -5.01
N THR A 84 8.28 7.19 -5.15
CA THR A 84 8.58 6.39 -6.35
C THR A 84 7.61 5.22 -6.45
N VAL A 85 6.74 5.25 -7.46
CA VAL A 85 5.80 4.16 -7.72
C VAL A 85 6.34 3.25 -8.81
N VAL A 86 6.32 1.94 -8.54
CA VAL A 86 6.67 0.90 -9.50
C VAL A 86 5.44 0.03 -9.75
N ILE A 87 5.10 -0.14 -11.03
CA ILE A 87 4.04 -1.06 -11.44
C ILE A 87 4.67 -2.37 -11.91
N THR A 88 4.08 -3.48 -11.48
CA THR A 88 4.59 -4.84 -11.70
C THR A 88 3.52 -5.70 -12.37
N THR A 89 3.93 -6.69 -13.17
CA THR A 89 3.01 -7.63 -13.84
C THR A 89 2.51 -8.74 -12.90
N ASP A 90 3.18 -8.96 -11.78
CA ASP A 90 2.87 -9.99 -10.80
C ASP A 90 3.16 -9.50 -9.37
N ALA A 91 2.65 -10.22 -8.37
CA ALA A 91 2.96 -9.97 -6.98
C ALA A 91 4.43 -10.28 -6.61
N ALA A 92 5.16 -10.99 -7.48
CA ALA A 92 6.57 -11.34 -7.27
C ALA A 92 7.52 -10.18 -7.58
N GLY A 93 7.02 -9.09 -8.17
CA GLY A 93 7.76 -7.85 -8.39
C GLY A 93 8.40 -7.76 -9.76
N THR A 94 7.93 -8.52 -10.76
CA THR A 94 8.39 -8.34 -12.15
C THR A 94 7.93 -6.98 -12.66
N GLU A 95 8.85 -6.01 -12.74
CA GLU A 95 8.55 -4.64 -13.14
C GLU A 95 8.06 -4.54 -14.60
N ILE A 96 7.09 -3.66 -14.83
CA ILE A 96 6.67 -3.29 -16.18
C ILE A 96 7.69 -2.28 -16.73
N VAL A 97 8.79 -2.78 -17.30
CA VAL A 97 9.85 -1.96 -17.92
C VAL A 97 9.77 -1.96 -19.45
N THR A 98 8.96 -2.85 -20.05
CA THR A 98 9.09 -3.22 -21.47
C THR A 98 7.89 -2.95 -22.39
N ALA A 99 6.76 -2.43 -21.89
CA ALA A 99 5.79 -1.82 -22.80
C ALA A 99 6.09 -0.34 -22.79
N THR A 100 6.66 0.16 -23.88
CA THR A 100 7.28 1.48 -24.03
C THR A 100 6.41 2.65 -23.61
N ASP A 101 5.12 2.44 -23.34
CA ASP A 101 4.07 3.44 -23.34
C ASP A 101 2.86 2.89 -22.56
N ILE A 102 2.89 2.99 -21.22
CA ILE A 102 1.85 2.38 -20.37
C ILE A 102 0.63 3.30 -20.28
N PHE A 103 0.82 4.61 -20.42
CA PHE A 103 -0.25 5.58 -20.60
C PHE A 103 -0.29 6.07 -22.04
N THR A 104 -1.48 6.10 -22.63
CA THR A 104 -1.75 6.71 -23.92
C THR A 104 -2.68 7.90 -23.74
N VAL A 105 -2.29 9.05 -24.27
CA VAL A 105 -3.13 10.26 -24.28
C VAL A 105 -4.23 10.08 -25.32
N THR A 106 -5.49 10.13 -24.90
CA THR A 106 -6.64 9.99 -25.82
C THR A 106 -7.24 11.35 -26.19
N SER A 107 -7.13 12.33 -25.30
CA SER A 107 -7.48 13.73 -25.51
C SER A 107 -6.88 14.57 -24.38
N THR A 108 -7.01 15.90 -24.45
CA THR A 108 -6.58 16.79 -23.37
C THR A 108 -7.18 16.34 -22.04
N ASN A 109 -6.31 16.02 -21.06
CA ASN A 109 -6.68 15.56 -19.72
C ASN A 109 -7.34 14.15 -19.66
N ALA A 110 -7.18 13.32 -20.70
CA ALA A 110 -7.67 11.94 -20.72
C ALA A 110 -6.57 10.96 -21.12
N VAL A 111 -6.32 9.98 -20.25
CA VAL A 111 -5.33 8.93 -20.46
C VAL A 111 -5.97 7.56 -20.32
N THR A 112 -5.55 6.62 -21.15
CA THR A 112 -5.82 5.19 -20.96
C THR A 112 -4.56 4.52 -20.47
N PHE A 113 -4.70 3.52 -19.61
CA PHE A 113 -3.59 2.72 -19.13
C PHE A 113 -3.64 1.34 -19.77
N ASP A 114 -2.61 1.00 -20.53
CA ASP A 114 -2.44 -0.32 -21.13
C ASP A 114 -1.39 -1.11 -20.36
N TYR A 115 -1.74 -2.29 -19.86
CA TYR A 115 -0.80 -3.14 -19.14
C TYR A 115 -0.51 -4.41 -19.94
N PRO A 116 0.78 -4.75 -20.16
CA PRO A 116 1.14 -5.99 -20.85
C PRO A 116 0.92 -7.19 -19.93
N GLY A 117 -0.07 -8.05 -20.24
CA GLY A 117 -0.27 -9.29 -19.49
C GLY A 117 -1.54 -10.07 -19.84
N THR A 118 -1.62 -11.32 -19.39
CA THR A 118 -2.83 -12.16 -19.44
C THR A 118 -3.66 -12.12 -18.15
N GLU A 119 -3.12 -11.47 -17.10
CA GLU A 119 -3.83 -11.24 -15.84
C GLU A 119 -4.91 -10.17 -16.04
N THR A 120 -5.92 -10.12 -15.17
CA THR A 120 -6.99 -9.11 -15.25
C THR A 120 -6.62 -7.76 -14.62
N GLY A 121 -5.32 -7.50 -14.40
CA GLY A 121 -4.83 -6.28 -13.76
C GLY A 121 -3.31 -6.26 -13.60
N PHE A 122 -2.82 -5.26 -12.87
CA PHE A 122 -1.40 -5.04 -12.57
C PHE A 122 -1.21 -4.93 -11.05
N TYR A 123 0.04 -4.89 -10.59
CA TYR A 123 0.36 -4.89 -9.17
C TYR A 123 1.12 -3.62 -8.77
N ILE A 124 0.72 -3.03 -7.64
CA ILE A 124 1.45 -1.95 -6.95
C ILE A 124 1.77 -2.44 -5.55
N ASN A 125 3.03 -2.35 -5.15
CA ASN A 125 3.50 -2.83 -3.84
C ASN A 125 3.13 -4.30 -3.55
N GLY A 126 3.02 -5.15 -4.59
CA GLY A 126 2.64 -6.55 -4.48
C GLY A 126 1.13 -6.82 -4.36
N TYR A 127 0.30 -5.78 -4.45
CA TYR A 127 -1.16 -5.88 -4.39
C TYR A 127 -1.78 -5.68 -5.77
N LEU A 128 -2.68 -6.58 -6.16
CA LEU A 128 -3.43 -6.47 -7.42
C LEU A 128 -4.30 -5.22 -7.39
N VAL A 129 -4.16 -4.40 -8.43
CA VAL A 129 -5.01 -3.25 -8.74
C VAL A 129 -5.64 -3.52 -10.11
N SER A 130 -6.98 -3.52 -10.15
CA SER A 130 -7.71 -3.66 -11.40
C SER A 130 -7.68 -2.33 -12.14
N GLY A 131 -6.94 -2.25 -13.25
CA GLY A 131 -7.11 -1.17 -14.22
C GLY A 131 -8.50 -1.30 -14.85
N SER A 132 -9.37 -0.32 -14.61
CA SER A 132 -10.63 -0.17 -15.35
C SER A 132 -10.39 0.59 -16.64
#